data_AF-B8HJL3-F1
#
_entry.id   AF-B8HJL3-F1
#
_cell.length_a   1.000
_cell.length_b   1.000
_cell.length_c   1.000
_cell.angle_alpha   90.00
_cell.angle_beta   90.00
_cell.angle_gamma   90.00
#
_symmetry.space_group_name_H-M   'P 1'
#
loop_
_entity.id
_entity.type
_entity.pdbx_description
1 polymer ?
#
loop_
_entity_poly.entity_id
_entity_poly.type
_entity_poly.pdbx_seq_one_letter_code
_entity_poly.pdbx_strand_id
1 'polypeptide(L)'
;MSLPNRTSQGATARWFAQTARDIQEDYERIYVAARNDPQYAGHEAESAWKSLLERWLPPHYEVGVRKYILPDVSTVEPSESNCFETDIVIFNPTYPKPLREKAEVLSGGILAAFFVRLTIDADGIRDASKRAALLKKASTVRLNTLRLHLQGPFSVGLLAHSHSWKAEASAPFENVQRNLGRFNREFAGLPREVLDFTCIADLALWSTTFALRLPGMFNFPLIGLPFELQNGFVEVGISADTDTEVPPVARLVLQLIYRISYVDPTLRHWALGLLAALPVGLHRNVDWRYWALHDALPEGVIKEVQRRGFDNIGGGQNDWASIFA
;
A
#
# COMPACT_ATOMS: atom_id res chain seq x y z
N MET A 1 12.05 -26.42 3.96
CA MET A 1 11.19 -25.71 2.99
C MET A 1 11.73 -26.06 1.61
N SER A 2 10.98 -26.83 0.81
CA SER A 2 11.45 -27.24 -0.52
C SER A 2 11.50 -26.00 -1.42
N LEU A 3 12.61 -25.80 -2.13
CA LEU A 3 12.72 -24.73 -3.12
C LEU A 3 11.58 -24.86 -4.14
N PRO A 4 10.94 -23.76 -4.56
CA PRO A 4 9.88 -23.80 -5.56
C PRO A 4 10.38 -24.47 -6.84
N ASN A 5 9.52 -25.26 -7.47
CA ASN A 5 9.83 -25.90 -8.74
C ASN A 5 10.00 -24.83 -9.83
N ARG A 6 11.13 -24.81 -10.56
CA ARG A 6 11.42 -23.78 -11.60
C ARG A 6 10.29 -23.62 -12.63
N THR A 7 9.52 -24.68 -12.85
CA THR A 7 8.37 -24.69 -13.76
C THR A 7 7.20 -23.81 -13.30
N SER A 8 6.89 -23.77 -12.00
CA SER A 8 5.79 -22.94 -11.48
C SER A 8 6.15 -21.45 -11.49
N GLN A 9 7.39 -21.13 -11.11
CA GLN A 9 7.90 -19.75 -11.16
C GLN A 9 7.88 -19.20 -12.59
N GLY A 10 8.34 -20.00 -13.57
CA GLY A 10 8.31 -19.61 -14.99
C GLY A 10 6.90 -19.47 -15.58
N ALA A 11 5.90 -20.18 -15.06
CA ALA A 11 4.51 -19.99 -15.48
C ALA A 11 3.91 -18.72 -14.89
N THR A 12 4.08 -18.50 -13.59
CA THR A 12 3.57 -17.32 -12.88
C THR A 12 4.19 -16.04 -13.41
N ALA A 13 5.50 -16.01 -13.65
CA ALA A 13 6.17 -14.86 -14.27
C ALA A 13 5.58 -14.51 -15.64
N ARG A 14 5.23 -15.51 -16.48
CA ARG A 14 4.60 -15.27 -17.79
C ARG A 14 3.20 -14.69 -17.70
N TRP A 15 2.37 -15.16 -16.76
CA TRP A 15 1.02 -14.62 -16.58
C TRP A 15 1.04 -13.13 -16.19
N PHE A 16 1.96 -12.77 -15.29
CA PHE A 16 2.12 -11.40 -14.86
C PHE A 16 2.84 -10.51 -15.89
N ALA A 17 3.73 -11.07 -16.71
CA ALA A 17 4.31 -10.36 -17.86
C ALA A 17 3.22 -9.95 -18.86
N GLN A 18 2.21 -10.79 -19.08
CA GLN A 18 1.07 -10.39 -19.92
C GLN A 18 0.30 -9.23 -19.29
N THR A 19 0.03 -9.28 -17.99
CA THR A 19 -0.68 -8.19 -17.29
C THR A 19 0.07 -6.86 -17.37
N ALA A 20 1.40 -6.89 -17.29
CA ALA A 20 2.23 -5.71 -17.45
C ALA A 20 2.16 -5.13 -18.87
N ARG A 21 2.15 -6.00 -19.90
CA ARG A 21 1.97 -5.59 -21.29
C ARG A 21 0.61 -4.95 -21.52
N ASP A 22 -0.48 -5.54 -21.01
CA ASP A 22 -1.82 -4.99 -21.16
C ASP A 22 -1.89 -3.53 -20.65
N ILE A 23 -1.32 -3.25 -19.46
CA ILE A 23 -1.28 -1.89 -18.90
C ILE A 23 -0.41 -0.94 -19.74
N GLN A 24 0.70 -1.44 -20.29
CA GLN A 24 1.57 -0.63 -21.15
C GLN A 24 0.88 -0.29 -22.49
N GLU A 25 0.17 -1.23 -23.09
CA GLU A 25 -0.62 -1.01 -24.31
C GLU A 25 -1.76 -0.01 -24.06
N ASP A 26 -2.42 -0.11 -22.90
CA ASP A 26 -3.42 0.88 -22.47
C ASP A 26 -2.79 2.27 -22.31
N TYR A 27 -1.61 2.37 -21.70
CA TYR A 27 -0.91 3.65 -21.58
C TYR A 27 -0.67 4.30 -22.94
N GLU A 28 -0.14 3.57 -23.91
CA GLU A 28 0.17 4.10 -25.25
C GLU A 28 -1.10 4.60 -25.95
N ARG A 29 -2.18 3.83 -25.88
CA ARG A 29 -3.49 4.19 -26.42
C ARG A 29 -4.05 5.45 -25.75
N ILE A 30 -4.02 5.51 -24.43
CA ILE A 30 -4.62 6.60 -23.64
C ILE A 30 -3.78 7.88 -23.73
N TYR A 31 -2.46 7.76 -23.72
CA TYR A 31 -1.54 8.90 -23.79
C TYR A 31 -1.69 9.70 -25.09
N VAL A 32 -1.92 9.01 -26.21
CA VAL A 32 -2.22 9.66 -27.50
C VAL A 32 -3.54 10.45 -27.41
N ALA A 33 -4.57 9.87 -26.79
CA ALA A 33 -5.88 10.51 -26.63
C ALA A 33 -5.86 11.68 -25.63
N ALA A 34 -5.00 11.63 -24.60
CA ALA A 34 -4.91 12.61 -23.52
C ALA A 34 -4.58 14.03 -24.00
N ARG A 35 -3.92 14.18 -25.15
CA ARG A 35 -3.64 15.49 -25.76
C ARG A 35 -4.89 16.25 -26.17
N ASN A 36 -5.97 15.51 -26.47
CA ASN A 36 -7.23 16.08 -26.94
C ASN A 36 -8.28 16.12 -25.82
N ASP A 37 -8.28 15.15 -24.91
CA ASP A 37 -9.22 15.07 -23.79
C ASP A 37 -8.54 14.49 -22.52
N PRO A 38 -8.04 15.37 -21.63
CA PRO A 38 -7.42 14.94 -20.37
C PRO A 38 -8.38 14.22 -19.42
N GLN A 39 -9.68 14.56 -19.45
CA GLN A 39 -10.67 13.97 -18.55
C GLN A 39 -11.02 12.54 -18.98
N TYR A 40 -11.20 12.33 -20.29
CA TYR A 40 -11.35 11.00 -20.87
C TYR A 40 -10.14 10.12 -20.55
N ALA A 41 -8.93 10.66 -20.66
CA ALA A 41 -7.72 9.92 -20.34
C ALA A 41 -7.63 9.50 -18.86
N GLY A 42 -8.14 10.32 -17.94
CA GLY A 42 -8.30 9.95 -16.54
C GLY A 42 -9.24 8.74 -16.36
N HIS A 43 -10.43 8.80 -16.95
CA HIS A 43 -11.42 7.72 -16.85
C HIS A 43 -10.96 6.41 -17.49
N GLU A 44 -10.28 6.47 -18.62
CA GLU A 44 -9.70 5.27 -19.24
C GLU A 44 -8.58 4.68 -18.38
N ALA A 45 -7.73 5.51 -17.77
CA ALA A 45 -6.70 5.04 -16.85
C ALA A 45 -7.32 4.34 -15.63
N GLU A 46 -8.36 4.91 -15.04
CA GLU A 46 -9.13 4.27 -13.96
C GLU A 46 -9.71 2.91 -14.39
N SER A 47 -10.31 2.86 -15.58
CA SER A 47 -10.91 1.64 -16.15
C SER A 47 -9.89 0.52 -16.38
N ALA A 48 -8.70 0.85 -16.86
CA ALA A 48 -7.60 -0.10 -17.06
C ALA A 48 -7.19 -0.75 -15.73
N TRP A 49 -6.94 0.07 -14.69
CA TRP A 49 -6.60 -0.44 -13.36
C TRP A 49 -7.74 -1.23 -12.71
N LYS A 50 -9.00 -0.78 -12.85
CA LYS A 50 -10.18 -1.52 -12.38
C LYS A 50 -10.24 -2.91 -13.00
N SER A 51 -10.10 -2.99 -14.32
CA SER A 51 -10.18 -4.24 -15.08
C SER A 51 -9.05 -5.21 -14.70
N LEU A 52 -7.84 -4.69 -14.44
CA LEU A 52 -6.73 -5.47 -13.91
C LEU A 52 -7.08 -6.05 -12.54
N LEU A 53 -7.56 -5.23 -11.60
CA LEU A 53 -7.88 -5.67 -10.25
C LEU A 53 -9.02 -6.70 -10.23
N GLU A 54 -10.08 -6.50 -11.01
CA GLU A 54 -11.20 -7.45 -11.12
C GLU A 54 -10.79 -8.81 -11.70
N ARG A 55 -9.77 -8.83 -12.58
CA ARG A 55 -9.26 -10.06 -13.17
C ARG A 55 -8.43 -10.89 -12.20
N TRP A 56 -7.72 -10.23 -11.29
CA TRP A 56 -6.76 -10.87 -10.39
C TRP A 56 -7.29 -11.12 -8.98
N LEU A 57 -8.26 -10.32 -8.54
CA LEU A 57 -8.94 -10.55 -7.27
C LEU A 57 -9.99 -11.66 -7.42
N PRO A 58 -10.25 -12.44 -6.37
CA PRO A 58 -11.34 -13.40 -6.39
C PRO A 58 -12.69 -12.73 -6.69
N PRO A 59 -13.64 -13.42 -7.34
CA PRO A 59 -14.83 -12.80 -7.92
C PRO A 59 -15.82 -12.20 -6.90
N HIS A 60 -15.65 -12.47 -5.61
CA HIS A 60 -16.47 -11.90 -4.54
C HIS A 60 -15.93 -10.55 -4.00
N TYR A 61 -14.75 -10.13 -4.46
CA TYR A 61 -14.21 -8.80 -4.22
C TYR A 61 -14.64 -7.87 -5.35
N GLU A 62 -15.42 -6.86 -4.99
CA GLU A 62 -15.90 -5.86 -5.94
C GLU A 62 -14.97 -4.65 -5.97
N VAL A 63 -14.67 -4.18 -7.18
CA VAL A 63 -13.84 -2.99 -7.41
C VAL A 63 -14.74 -1.84 -7.83
N GLY A 64 -14.92 -0.88 -6.92
CA GLY A 64 -15.65 0.36 -7.19
C GLY A 64 -14.73 1.43 -7.77
N VAL A 65 -15.27 2.31 -8.60
CA VAL A 65 -14.59 3.51 -9.10
C VAL A 65 -15.26 4.78 -8.61
N ARG A 66 -14.47 5.86 -8.50
CA ARG A 66 -14.92 7.23 -8.19
C ARG A 66 -15.80 7.29 -6.96
N LYS A 67 -15.25 6.83 -5.84
CA LYS A 67 -15.95 6.74 -4.55
C LYS A 67 -15.49 7.82 -3.59
N TYR A 68 -16.43 8.29 -2.78
CA TYR A 68 -16.21 9.26 -1.73
C TYR A 68 -16.24 8.53 -0.40
N ILE A 69 -15.09 8.38 0.24
CA ILE A 69 -14.99 7.67 1.51
C ILE A 69 -15.41 8.61 2.63
N LEU A 70 -16.44 8.21 3.36
CA LEU A 70 -16.92 8.89 4.56
C LEU A 70 -15.97 8.53 5.73
N PRO A 71 -15.33 9.53 6.37
CA PRO A 71 -14.46 9.31 7.50
C PRO A 71 -15.25 8.90 8.74
N ASP A 72 -14.58 8.24 9.67
CA ASP A 72 -15.16 7.89 10.97
C ASP A 72 -15.15 9.10 11.94
N VAL A 73 -14.22 10.03 11.74
CA VAL A 73 -14.01 11.21 12.60
C VAL A 73 -13.87 12.46 11.73
N SER A 74 -14.50 13.55 12.14
CA SER A 74 -14.30 14.85 11.48
C SER A 74 -12.87 15.34 11.68
N THR A 75 -12.09 15.46 10.61
CA THR A 75 -10.70 15.96 10.66
C THR A 75 -10.57 17.44 10.30
N VAL A 76 -11.67 18.11 9.92
CA VAL A 76 -11.71 19.50 9.47
C VAL A 76 -12.92 20.20 10.07
N GLU A 77 -12.83 21.53 10.25
CA GLU A 77 -13.99 22.37 10.55
C GLU A 77 -15.09 22.28 9.47
N PRO A 78 -16.37 22.54 9.78
CA PRO A 78 -17.54 22.02 9.05
C PRO A 78 -17.81 22.54 7.62
N SER A 79 -16.87 23.22 6.96
CA SER A 79 -17.17 24.02 5.75
C SER A 79 -16.77 23.42 4.40
N GLU A 80 -16.17 22.23 4.34
CA GLU A 80 -15.87 21.56 3.07
C GLU A 80 -16.27 20.09 3.15
N SER A 81 -16.78 19.55 2.03
CA SER A 81 -17.35 18.20 1.93
C SER A 81 -16.60 17.16 2.77
N ASN A 82 -17.28 16.56 3.75
CA ASN A 82 -16.72 15.63 4.73
C ASN A 82 -16.33 14.26 4.14
N CYS A 83 -15.95 14.19 2.86
CA CYS A 83 -15.69 12.92 2.19
C CYS A 83 -14.40 12.99 1.36
N PHE A 84 -13.71 11.85 1.32
CA PHE A 84 -12.43 11.73 0.61
C PHE A 84 -12.68 11.07 -0.73
N GLU A 85 -12.59 11.84 -1.82
CA GLU A 85 -12.63 11.28 -3.17
C GLU A 85 -11.49 10.29 -3.37
N THR A 86 -11.77 9.18 -4.04
CA THR A 86 -10.83 8.12 -4.42
C THR A 86 -11.22 7.56 -5.77
N ASP A 87 -10.22 7.19 -6.57
CA ASP A 87 -10.44 6.78 -7.96
C ASP A 87 -10.87 5.32 -8.03
N ILE A 88 -10.28 4.46 -7.20
CA ILE A 88 -10.62 3.04 -7.08
C ILE A 88 -10.76 2.66 -5.60
N VAL A 89 -11.74 1.82 -5.28
CA VAL A 89 -11.85 1.14 -3.99
C VAL A 89 -12.07 -0.35 -4.18
N ILE A 90 -11.55 -1.15 -3.26
CA ILE A 90 -11.82 -2.58 -3.16
C ILE A 90 -12.70 -2.79 -1.94
N PHE A 91 -13.91 -3.29 -2.16
CA PHE A 91 -14.86 -3.54 -1.08
C PHE A 91 -14.56 -4.84 -0.35
N ASN A 92 -14.81 -4.83 0.96
CA ASN A 92 -14.91 -6.06 1.72
C ASN A 92 -16.08 -6.90 1.18
N PRO A 93 -15.91 -8.21 0.92
CA PRO A 93 -16.99 -9.07 0.42
C PRO A 93 -18.25 -9.08 1.29
N THR A 94 -18.12 -8.77 2.59
CA THR A 94 -19.23 -8.64 3.54
C THR A 94 -19.94 -7.28 3.50
N TYR A 95 -19.36 -6.28 2.82
CA TYR A 95 -19.97 -4.95 2.72
C TYR A 95 -21.29 -5.02 1.91
N PRO A 96 -22.43 -4.53 2.41
CA PRO A 96 -23.71 -4.70 1.72
C PRO A 96 -23.74 -4.11 0.30
N LYS A 97 -24.27 -4.87 -0.66
CA LYS A 97 -24.41 -4.44 -2.07
C LYS A 97 -25.10 -3.06 -2.23
N PRO A 98 -26.22 -2.76 -1.53
CA PRO A 98 -26.86 -1.44 -1.66
C PRO A 98 -25.98 -0.27 -1.23
N LEU A 99 -24.96 -0.51 -0.40
CA LEU A 99 -24.00 0.52 0.00
C LEU A 99 -22.86 0.66 -1.01
N ARG A 100 -22.43 -0.42 -1.67
CA ARG A 100 -21.41 -0.38 -2.74
C ARG A 100 -21.86 0.44 -3.95
N GLU A 101 -23.16 0.43 -4.24
CA GLU A 101 -23.77 1.18 -5.35
C GLU A 101 -23.77 2.70 -5.11
N LYS A 102 -23.61 3.16 -3.86
CA LYS A 102 -23.57 4.58 -3.52
C LYS A 102 -22.25 5.23 -3.98
N ALA A 103 -22.31 6.51 -4.31
CA ALA A 103 -21.09 7.31 -4.56
C ALA A 103 -20.30 7.48 -3.26
N GLU A 104 -21.01 7.70 -2.14
CA GLU A 104 -20.45 7.80 -0.80
C GLU A 104 -20.47 6.44 -0.10
N VAL A 105 -19.35 6.05 0.49
CA VAL A 105 -19.15 4.74 1.10
C VAL A 105 -18.46 4.86 2.45
N LEU A 106 -18.74 3.90 3.35
CA LEU A 106 -18.16 3.89 4.69
C LEU A 106 -16.75 3.29 4.65
N SER A 107 -15.79 3.92 5.35
CA SER A 107 -14.41 3.43 5.51
C SER A 107 -14.34 1.96 5.95
N GLY A 108 -15.22 1.54 6.86
CA GLY A 108 -15.28 0.17 7.38
C GLY A 108 -15.68 -0.90 6.37
N GLY A 109 -16.19 -0.51 5.20
CA GLY A 109 -16.55 -1.41 4.11
C GLY A 109 -15.43 -1.65 3.09
N ILE A 110 -14.27 -1.02 3.28
CA ILE A 110 -13.20 -0.94 2.28
C ILE A 110 -11.98 -1.74 2.76
N LEU A 111 -11.30 -2.40 1.82
CA LEU A 111 -10.06 -3.14 2.05
C LEU A 111 -8.84 -2.42 1.48
N ALA A 112 -9.02 -1.71 0.37
CA ALA A 112 -8.03 -0.81 -0.17
C ALA A 112 -8.69 0.34 -0.97
N ALA A 113 -8.00 1.47 -1.05
CA ALA A 113 -8.37 2.60 -1.89
C ALA A 113 -7.14 3.08 -2.68
N PHE A 114 -7.34 3.55 -3.90
CA PHE A 114 -6.26 3.99 -4.76
C PHE A 114 -6.58 5.32 -5.44
N PHE A 115 -5.54 6.15 -5.55
CA PHE A 115 -5.49 7.26 -6.49
C PHE A 115 -4.86 6.78 -7.79
N VAL A 116 -5.38 7.21 -8.93
CA VAL A 116 -4.94 6.79 -10.26
C VAL A 116 -4.45 8.00 -11.04
N ARG A 117 -3.27 7.85 -11.65
CA ARG A 117 -2.71 8.83 -12.59
C ARG A 117 -2.32 8.13 -13.89
N LEU A 118 -2.44 8.82 -15.02
CA LEU A 118 -1.87 8.31 -16.26
C LEU A 118 -0.34 8.43 -16.22
N THR A 119 0.15 9.65 -16.03
CA THR A 119 1.58 9.96 -15.86
C THR A 119 1.79 10.64 -14.52
N ILE A 120 2.68 10.11 -13.68
CA ILE A 120 2.97 10.67 -12.36
C ILE A 120 4.18 11.61 -12.37
N ASP A 121 4.14 12.64 -11.54
CA ASP A 121 5.24 13.56 -11.25
C ASP A 121 5.38 13.78 -9.73
N ALA A 122 6.23 14.72 -9.32
CA ALA A 122 6.43 15.02 -7.90
C ALA A 122 5.17 15.55 -7.21
N ASP A 123 4.38 16.38 -7.90
CA ASP A 123 3.16 16.97 -7.34
C ASP A 123 2.05 15.92 -7.18
N GLY A 124 1.95 14.97 -8.11
CA GLY A 124 1.05 13.83 -7.98
C GLY A 124 1.40 12.94 -6.79
N ILE A 125 2.68 12.70 -6.52
CA ILE A 125 3.12 11.96 -5.32
C ILE A 125 2.80 12.75 -4.06
N ARG A 126 3.01 14.08 -4.09
CA ARG A 126 2.68 14.99 -2.98
C ARG A 126 1.19 14.94 -2.63
N ASP A 127 0.33 15.10 -3.63
CA ASP A 127 -1.13 15.07 -3.49
C ASP A 127 -1.59 13.73 -2.91
N ALA A 128 -1.16 12.62 -3.49
CA ALA A 128 -1.50 11.28 -3.02
C ALA A 128 -1.05 11.04 -1.57
N SER A 129 0.17 11.45 -1.21
CA SER A 129 0.69 11.31 0.15
C SER A 129 -0.10 12.14 1.16
N LYS A 130 -0.43 13.39 0.82
CA LYS A 130 -1.24 14.28 1.66
C LYS A 130 -2.64 13.70 1.87
N ARG A 131 -3.32 13.30 0.79
CA ARG A 131 -4.68 12.74 0.84
C ARG A 131 -4.73 11.42 1.60
N ALA A 132 -3.74 10.54 1.41
CA ALA A 132 -3.63 9.29 2.15
C ALA A 132 -3.47 9.54 3.66
N ALA A 133 -2.58 10.46 4.05
CA ALA A 133 -2.39 10.81 5.45
C ALA A 133 -3.67 11.37 6.08
N LEU A 134 -4.36 12.28 5.41
CA LEU A 134 -5.63 12.84 5.90
C LEU A 134 -6.72 11.78 6.03
N LEU A 135 -6.92 10.93 5.01
CA LEU A 135 -7.92 9.86 5.03
C LEU A 135 -7.65 8.86 6.16
N LYS A 136 -6.39 8.43 6.32
CA LYS A 136 -6.02 7.47 7.36
C LYS A 136 -6.05 8.07 8.76
N LYS A 137 -5.79 9.37 8.90
CA LYS A 137 -5.99 10.11 10.15
C LYS A 137 -7.47 10.22 10.53
N ALA A 138 -8.35 10.35 9.52
CA ALA A 138 -9.79 10.42 9.70
C ALA A 138 -10.48 9.06 9.91
N SER A 139 -9.73 7.97 9.82
CA SER A 139 -10.23 6.60 9.97
C SER A 139 -9.96 6.06 11.38
N THR A 140 -10.95 5.41 11.99
CA THR A 140 -10.84 4.90 13.37
C THR A 140 -10.23 3.50 13.42
N VAL A 141 -9.28 3.30 14.34
CA VAL A 141 -8.73 1.96 14.65
C VAL A 141 -9.65 1.23 15.64
N ARG A 142 -10.56 0.39 15.12
CA ARG A 142 -11.65 -0.23 15.92
C ARG A 142 -11.24 -1.43 16.76
N LEU A 143 -10.39 -2.33 16.24
CA LEU A 143 -10.03 -3.59 16.93
C LEU A 143 -8.81 -3.45 17.86
N ASN A 144 -8.27 -2.23 18.01
CA ASN A 144 -7.12 -1.89 18.86
C ASN A 144 -5.91 -2.84 18.77
N THR A 145 -5.68 -3.44 17.60
CA THR A 145 -4.52 -4.31 17.36
C THR A 145 -3.32 -3.49 16.92
N LEU A 146 -2.11 -3.93 17.25
CA LEU A 146 -0.91 -3.21 16.83
C LEU A 146 -0.82 -3.12 15.29
N ARG A 147 -1.15 -4.20 14.55
CA ARG A 147 -1.21 -4.16 13.09
C ARG A 147 -2.04 -2.98 12.57
N LEU A 148 -3.23 -2.73 13.13
CA LEU A 148 -4.08 -1.62 12.69
C LEU A 148 -3.55 -0.25 13.10
N HIS A 149 -2.80 -0.16 14.20
CA HIS A 149 -2.11 1.08 14.58
C HIS A 149 -0.89 1.37 13.70
N LEU A 150 -0.29 0.34 13.10
CA LEU A 150 0.84 0.48 12.17
C LEU A 150 0.41 0.67 10.71
N GLN A 151 -0.58 -0.08 10.23
CA GLN A 151 -0.95 -0.11 8.81
C GLN A 151 -2.25 0.67 8.52
N GLY A 152 -3.08 0.90 9.53
CA GLY A 152 -4.42 1.45 9.38
C GLY A 152 -5.49 0.37 9.10
N PRO A 153 -6.76 0.78 8.99
CA PRO A 153 -7.89 -0.14 8.78
C PRO A 153 -7.97 -0.73 7.37
N PHE A 154 -7.48 -0.01 6.36
CA PHE A 154 -7.44 -0.44 4.97
C PHE A 154 -6.22 0.19 4.27
N SER A 155 -5.78 -0.40 3.16
CA SER A 155 -4.62 0.10 2.43
C SER A 155 -4.97 1.31 1.56
N VAL A 156 -4.07 2.29 1.43
CA VAL A 156 -4.22 3.44 0.53
C VAL A 156 -3.01 3.52 -0.38
N GLY A 157 -3.22 3.53 -1.69
CA GLY A 157 -2.14 3.51 -2.68
C GLY A 157 -2.27 4.54 -3.80
N LEU A 158 -1.19 4.68 -4.56
CA LEU A 158 -1.10 5.45 -5.80
C LEU A 158 -0.75 4.50 -6.94
N LEU A 159 -1.54 4.53 -8.01
CA LEU A 159 -1.35 3.74 -9.22
C LEU A 159 -1.08 4.68 -10.39
N ALA A 160 -0.04 4.41 -11.15
CA ALA A 160 0.28 5.16 -12.36
C ALA A 160 0.73 4.25 -13.48
N HIS A 161 0.35 4.60 -14.71
CA HIS A 161 0.84 3.86 -15.88
C HIS A 161 2.31 4.18 -16.13
N SER A 162 2.65 5.47 -16.10
CA SER A 162 4.01 5.96 -16.37
C SER A 162 4.37 7.16 -15.49
N HIS A 163 5.53 7.75 -15.75
CA HIS A 163 6.12 8.87 -15.01
C HIS A 163 6.64 9.98 -15.93
N SER A 164 6.76 11.20 -15.41
CA SER A 164 7.17 12.37 -16.21
C SER A 164 8.69 12.49 -16.41
N TRP A 165 9.49 11.81 -15.58
CA TRP A 165 10.96 11.82 -15.68
C TRP A 165 11.47 10.95 -16.83
N LYS A 166 11.40 11.46 -18.07
CA LYS A 166 11.79 10.73 -19.31
C LYS A 166 13.06 11.27 -19.99
N ALA A 167 13.70 12.31 -19.44
CA ALA A 167 14.95 12.84 -19.98
C ALA A 167 16.11 11.84 -19.82
N GLU A 168 17.07 11.83 -20.73
CA GLU A 168 18.18 10.86 -20.76
C GLU A 168 19.00 10.84 -19.45
N ALA A 169 19.25 12.01 -18.87
CA ALA A 169 19.97 12.14 -17.59
C ALA A 169 19.06 12.04 -16.35
N SER A 170 17.78 11.69 -16.52
CA SER A 170 16.86 11.60 -15.38
C SER A 170 17.05 10.28 -14.62
N ALA A 171 16.85 10.36 -13.30
CA ALA A 171 16.93 9.25 -12.37
C ALA A 171 15.51 8.96 -11.82
N PRO A 172 14.61 8.34 -12.60
CA PRO A 172 13.20 8.24 -12.27
C PRO A 172 12.93 7.48 -10.98
N PHE A 173 13.66 6.38 -10.75
CA PHE A 173 13.53 5.58 -9.52
C PHE A 173 13.89 6.40 -8.28
N GLU A 174 15.05 7.06 -8.29
CA GLU A 174 15.55 7.89 -7.21
C GLU A 174 14.67 9.13 -6.99
N ASN A 175 14.12 9.69 -8.06
CA ASN A 175 13.17 10.81 -7.97
C ASN A 175 11.91 10.40 -7.24
N VAL A 176 11.32 9.26 -7.57
CA VAL A 176 10.12 8.75 -6.88
C VAL A 176 10.44 8.44 -5.42
N GLN A 177 11.51 7.69 -5.16
CA GLN A 177 11.90 7.30 -3.81
C GLN A 177 12.15 8.51 -2.90
N ARG A 178 12.88 9.51 -3.39
CA ARG A 178 13.15 10.75 -2.66
C ARG A 178 11.87 11.55 -2.38
N ASN A 179 10.96 11.64 -3.35
CA ASN A 179 9.69 12.35 -3.15
C ASN A 179 8.79 11.60 -2.15
N LEU A 180 8.69 10.27 -2.22
CA LEU A 180 7.97 9.46 -1.25
C LEU A 180 8.53 9.64 0.17
N GLY A 181 9.85 9.58 0.33
CA GLY A 181 10.53 9.82 1.61
C GLY A 181 10.27 11.22 2.18
N ARG A 182 10.36 12.25 1.32
CA ARG A 182 10.07 13.64 1.67
C ARG A 182 8.62 13.81 2.13
N PHE A 183 7.65 13.38 1.32
CA PHE A 183 6.23 13.63 1.58
C PHE A 183 5.65 12.74 2.67
N ASN A 184 6.22 11.55 2.88
CA ASN A 184 5.98 10.77 4.09
C ASN A 184 6.31 11.63 5.33
N ARG A 185 7.54 12.19 5.41
CA ARG A 185 7.96 13.04 6.53
C ARG A 185 7.13 14.31 6.67
N GLU A 186 6.67 14.90 5.56
CA GLU A 186 5.85 16.11 5.53
C GLU A 186 4.42 15.87 6.06
N PHE A 187 3.77 14.77 5.69
CA PHE A 187 2.33 14.60 5.91
C PHE A 187 1.93 13.53 6.93
N ALA A 188 2.71 12.47 7.09
CA ALA A 188 2.39 11.41 8.04
C ALA A 188 2.91 11.78 9.44
N GLY A 189 2.02 12.00 10.39
CA GLY A 189 2.35 12.15 11.80
C GLY A 189 2.54 10.79 12.48
N LEU A 190 1.76 9.79 12.08
CA LEU A 190 1.80 8.42 12.62
C LEU A 190 2.22 7.39 11.56
N PRO A 191 2.76 6.22 11.98
CA PRO A 191 3.13 5.13 11.05
C PRO A 191 2.00 4.72 10.11
N ARG A 192 0.77 4.61 10.61
CA ARG A 192 -0.38 4.23 9.78
C ARG A 192 -0.68 5.22 8.67
N GLU A 193 -0.31 6.49 8.80
CA GLU A 193 -0.68 7.55 7.86
C GLU A 193 0.20 7.55 6.59
N VAL A 194 1.23 6.71 6.53
CA VAL A 194 2.08 6.55 5.35
C VAL A 194 1.29 5.90 4.20
N LEU A 195 1.52 6.41 2.97
CA LEU A 195 0.99 5.83 1.74
C LEU A 195 1.53 4.40 1.56
N ASP A 196 0.65 3.43 1.37
CA ASP A 196 1.01 2.01 1.45
C ASP A 196 1.69 1.47 0.21
N PHE A 197 1.20 1.91 -0.94
CA PHE A 197 1.61 1.43 -2.25
C PHE A 197 1.81 2.62 -3.17
N THR A 198 2.88 2.59 -3.96
CA THR A 198 3.04 3.43 -5.15
C THR A 198 3.50 2.53 -6.27
N CYS A 199 2.59 2.19 -7.17
CA CYS A 199 2.89 1.36 -8.33
C CYS A 199 2.94 2.23 -9.57
N ILE A 200 4.11 2.29 -10.21
CA ILE A 200 4.29 2.90 -11.52
C ILE A 200 4.59 1.75 -12.48
N ALA A 201 3.64 1.45 -13.38
CA ALA A 201 3.61 0.18 -14.11
C ALA A 201 4.87 -0.07 -14.95
N ASP A 202 5.45 0.98 -15.54
CA ASP A 202 6.66 0.93 -16.36
C ASP A 202 7.97 1.16 -15.57
N LEU A 203 7.91 1.29 -14.23
CA LEU A 203 9.07 1.65 -13.42
C LEU A 203 9.27 0.69 -12.24
N ALA A 204 8.46 0.81 -11.17
CA ALA A 204 8.64 0.03 -9.95
C ALA A 204 7.39 0.09 -9.04
N LEU A 205 7.37 -0.81 -8.05
CA LEU A 205 6.46 -0.74 -6.91
C LEU A 205 7.26 -0.32 -5.68
N TRP A 206 6.81 0.74 -5.01
CA TRP A 206 7.17 1.05 -3.64
C TRP A 206 6.06 0.56 -2.72
N SER A 207 6.42 -0.16 -1.67
CA SER A 207 5.48 -0.62 -0.65
C SER A 207 6.02 -0.41 0.76
N THR A 208 5.12 -0.11 1.70
CA THR A 208 5.49 0.05 3.11
C THR A 208 5.72 -1.29 3.80
N THR A 209 6.76 -1.31 4.62
CA THR A 209 7.14 -2.38 5.53
C THR A 209 7.23 -1.80 6.93
N PHE A 210 6.76 -2.55 7.93
CA PHE A 210 6.72 -2.11 9.31
C PHE A 210 7.53 -3.06 10.18
N ALA A 211 8.29 -2.51 11.12
CA ALA A 211 8.89 -3.28 12.19
C ALA A 211 8.75 -2.54 13.52
N LEU A 212 8.64 -3.33 14.58
CA LEU A 212 8.59 -2.86 15.96
C LEU A 212 9.85 -3.33 16.68
N ARG A 213 10.51 -2.41 17.35
CA ARG A 213 11.61 -2.71 18.26
C ARG A 213 11.15 -2.39 19.67
N LEU A 214 11.12 -3.40 20.54
CA LEU A 214 10.88 -3.20 21.97
C LEU A 214 12.21 -2.96 22.71
N PRO A 215 12.20 -2.24 23.84
CA PRO A 215 13.37 -2.15 24.71
C PRO A 215 13.90 -3.55 25.07
N GLY A 216 15.22 -3.73 25.00
CA GLY A 216 15.89 -4.99 25.37
C GLY A 216 15.82 -6.11 24.33
N MET A 217 15.19 -5.91 23.16
CA MET A 217 15.11 -6.93 22.10
C MET A 217 16.46 -7.18 21.41
N PHE A 218 17.37 -6.21 21.42
CA PHE A 218 18.72 -6.33 20.88
C PHE A 218 19.73 -5.86 21.93
N ASN A 219 20.74 -6.68 22.21
CA ASN A 219 21.84 -6.36 23.14
C ASN A 219 22.96 -5.53 22.49
N PHE A 220 22.77 -5.06 21.26
CA PHE A 220 23.75 -4.24 20.56
C PHE A 220 23.25 -2.80 20.47
N PRO A 221 24.06 -1.79 20.83
CA PRO A 221 23.68 -0.40 20.64
C PRO A 221 23.45 -0.17 19.14
N LEU A 222 22.28 0.37 18.78
CA LEU A 222 22.03 0.88 17.44
C LEU A 222 22.79 2.20 17.30
N ILE A 223 24.09 2.09 17.02
CA ILE A 223 25.02 3.21 16.87
C ILE A 223 24.44 4.16 15.81
N GLY A 224 24.18 5.41 16.20
CA GLY A 224 23.70 6.47 15.31
C GLY A 224 22.21 6.82 15.44
N LEU A 225 21.41 6.11 16.24
CA LEU A 225 20.04 6.53 16.54
C LEU A 225 19.96 7.51 17.73
N PRO A 226 19.03 8.49 17.72
CA PRO A 226 18.72 9.35 18.86
C PRO A 226 18.42 8.55 20.13
N PHE A 227 18.75 9.13 21.30
CA PHE A 227 18.52 8.51 22.62
C PHE A 227 17.07 8.09 22.85
N GLU A 228 16.10 8.87 22.35
CA GLU A 228 14.66 8.61 22.45
C GLU A 228 14.25 7.28 21.79
N LEU A 229 14.99 6.82 20.78
CA LEU A 229 14.74 5.54 20.11
C LEU A 229 15.43 4.36 20.81
N GLN A 230 16.30 4.60 21.80
CA GLN A 230 16.98 3.52 22.53
C GLN A 230 16.01 2.72 23.40
N ASN A 231 14.88 3.33 23.79
CA ASN A 231 13.80 2.68 24.54
C ASN A 231 12.74 2.04 23.62
N GLY A 232 13.15 1.64 22.43
CA GLY A 232 12.29 1.03 21.41
C GLY A 232 11.66 2.04 20.46
N PHE A 233 11.26 1.56 19.29
CA PHE A 233 10.69 2.38 18.23
C PHE A 233 9.84 1.57 17.26
N VAL A 234 9.02 2.29 16.49
CA VAL A 234 8.43 1.79 15.26
C VAL A 234 9.27 2.27 14.09
N GLU A 235 9.61 1.37 13.17
CA GLU A 235 10.22 1.71 11.90
C GLU A 235 9.25 1.42 10.74
N VAL A 236 9.11 2.39 9.85
CA VAL A 236 8.41 2.23 8.57
C VAL A 236 9.43 2.41 7.46
N GLY A 237 9.59 1.38 6.65
CA GLY A 237 10.43 1.40 5.46
C GLY A 237 9.55 1.54 4.22
N ILE A 238 9.85 2.51 3.36
CA ILE A 238 9.34 2.51 1.99
C ILE A 238 10.38 1.77 1.16
N SER A 239 10.06 0.54 0.77
CA SER A 239 10.95 -0.33 0.01
C SER A 239 10.50 -0.44 -1.43
N ALA A 240 11.44 -0.54 -2.35
CA ALA A 240 11.16 -0.90 -3.72
C ALA A 240 12.17 -1.90 -4.23
N ASP A 241 11.66 -2.92 -4.91
CA ASP A 241 12.47 -3.87 -5.62
C ASP A 241 12.64 -3.39 -7.07
N THR A 242 13.89 -3.28 -7.51
CA THR A 242 14.28 -2.90 -8.87
C THR A 242 14.56 -4.12 -9.74
N ASP A 243 14.44 -5.34 -9.21
CA ASP A 243 14.61 -6.55 -10.01
C ASP A 243 13.57 -6.56 -11.15
N THR A 244 14.04 -6.71 -12.38
CA THR A 244 13.25 -6.62 -13.61
C THR A 244 12.52 -7.91 -13.95
N GLU A 245 12.81 -9.02 -13.26
CA GLU A 245 12.19 -10.32 -13.57
C GLU A 245 10.68 -10.35 -13.27
N VAL A 246 10.25 -9.57 -12.26
CA VAL A 246 8.85 -9.50 -11.83
C VAL A 246 8.31 -8.10 -12.09
N PRO A 247 7.32 -7.93 -12.99
CA PRO A 247 6.77 -6.61 -13.29
C PRO A 247 6.15 -5.92 -12.07
N PRO A 248 6.16 -4.57 -11.99
CA PRO A 248 5.60 -3.83 -10.86
C PRO A 248 4.14 -4.18 -10.54
N VAL A 249 3.31 -4.35 -11.58
CA VAL A 249 1.89 -4.74 -11.44
C VAL A 249 1.70 -6.10 -10.78
N ALA A 250 2.64 -7.03 -11.01
CA ALA A 250 2.63 -8.36 -10.41
C ALA A 250 2.89 -8.28 -8.92
N ARG A 251 3.91 -7.47 -8.55
CA ARG A 251 4.24 -7.21 -7.15
C ARG A 251 3.09 -6.52 -6.44
N LEU A 252 2.39 -5.59 -7.11
CA LEU A 252 1.23 -4.92 -6.55
C LEU A 252 0.12 -5.93 -6.22
N VAL A 253 -0.25 -6.79 -7.16
CA VAL A 253 -1.28 -7.81 -6.95
C VAL A 253 -0.90 -8.75 -5.80
N LEU A 254 0.35 -9.23 -5.77
CA LEU A 254 0.86 -10.08 -4.69
C LEU A 254 0.78 -9.37 -3.33
N GLN A 255 1.30 -8.15 -3.23
CA GLN A 255 1.36 -7.40 -1.97
C GLN A 255 -0.05 -7.03 -1.48
N LEU A 256 -0.93 -6.66 -2.40
CA LEU A 256 -2.33 -6.36 -2.10
C LEU A 256 -3.06 -7.59 -1.56
N ILE A 257 -2.99 -8.73 -2.26
CA ILE A 257 -3.62 -9.99 -1.82
C ILE A 257 -3.05 -10.42 -0.47
N TYR A 258 -1.73 -10.30 -0.28
CA TYR A 258 -1.09 -10.59 0.98
C TYR A 258 -1.63 -9.70 2.11
N ARG A 259 -1.79 -8.40 1.88
CA ARG A 259 -2.38 -7.49 2.88
C ARG A 259 -3.85 -7.79 3.18
N ILE A 260 -4.65 -8.10 2.16
CA ILE A 260 -6.04 -8.47 2.35
C ILE A 260 -6.13 -9.77 3.17
N SER A 261 -5.18 -10.70 3.03
CA SER A 261 -5.19 -11.97 3.77
C SER A 261 -5.08 -11.85 5.30
N TYR A 262 -4.66 -10.68 5.81
CA TYR A 262 -4.71 -10.36 7.25
C TYR A 262 -6.12 -10.02 7.74
N VAL A 263 -6.99 -9.54 6.85
CA VAL A 263 -8.39 -9.22 7.15
C VAL A 263 -9.31 -10.37 6.76
N ASP A 264 -9.04 -11.03 5.63
CA ASP A 264 -9.73 -12.22 5.15
C ASP A 264 -8.78 -13.43 5.11
N PRO A 265 -8.80 -14.28 6.15
CA PRO A 265 -7.96 -15.48 6.22
C PRO A 265 -8.14 -16.47 5.06
N THR A 266 -9.26 -16.41 4.31
CA THR A 266 -9.51 -17.33 3.19
C THR A 266 -8.51 -17.15 2.05
N LEU A 267 -7.87 -15.97 1.94
CA LEU A 267 -6.83 -15.69 0.95
C LEU A 267 -5.43 -16.18 1.33
N ARG A 268 -5.19 -16.64 2.56
CA ARG A 268 -3.82 -16.92 3.04
C ARG A 268 -3.08 -17.94 2.19
N HIS A 269 -3.72 -19.06 1.86
CA HIS A 269 -3.08 -20.09 1.03
C HIS A 269 -2.73 -19.56 -0.36
N TRP A 270 -3.60 -18.72 -0.91
CA TRP A 270 -3.36 -18.09 -2.20
C TRP A 270 -2.21 -17.09 -2.13
N ALA A 271 -2.21 -16.22 -1.11
CA ALA A 271 -1.16 -15.23 -0.88
C ALA A 271 0.22 -15.88 -0.69
N LEU A 272 0.28 -16.94 0.13
CA LEU A 272 1.51 -17.71 0.35
C LEU A 272 1.96 -18.47 -0.90
N GLY A 273 1.02 -18.98 -1.69
CA GLY A 273 1.31 -19.60 -2.99
C GLY A 273 1.92 -18.61 -3.97
N LEU A 274 1.38 -17.38 -4.06
CA LEU A 274 1.94 -16.31 -4.87
C LEU A 274 3.33 -15.89 -4.40
N LEU A 275 3.54 -15.75 -3.08
CA LEU A 275 4.86 -15.47 -2.49
C LEU A 275 5.89 -16.56 -2.82
N ALA A 276 5.49 -17.83 -2.82
CA ALA A 276 6.39 -18.92 -3.19
C ALA A 276 6.69 -18.94 -4.71
N ALA A 277 5.75 -18.46 -5.54
CA ALA A 277 5.85 -18.51 -6.98
C ALA A 277 6.55 -17.28 -7.60
N LEU A 278 6.53 -16.13 -6.93
CA LEU A 278 7.19 -14.90 -7.37
C LEU A 278 8.44 -14.63 -6.53
N PRO A 279 9.64 -14.58 -7.13
CA PRO A 279 10.84 -14.16 -6.45
C PRO A 279 10.77 -12.65 -6.20
N VAL A 280 10.03 -12.25 -5.16
CA VAL A 280 10.10 -10.88 -4.64
C VAL A 280 11.32 -10.82 -3.72
N GLY A 281 12.32 -10.02 -4.10
CA GLY A 281 13.54 -9.90 -3.32
C GLY A 281 13.27 -9.32 -1.93
N LEU A 282 14.19 -9.62 -1.00
CA LEU A 282 14.42 -8.84 0.22
C LEU A 282 14.26 -7.35 -0.05
N HIS A 283 13.53 -6.62 0.80
CA HIS A 283 13.35 -5.16 0.72
C HIS A 283 14.67 -4.44 0.39
N ARG A 284 14.89 -4.12 -0.90
CA ARG A 284 16.03 -3.33 -1.36
C ARG A 284 15.65 -1.85 -1.35
N ASN A 285 16.65 -0.97 -1.33
CA ASN A 285 16.48 0.47 -1.45
C ASN A 285 15.44 1.05 -0.47
N VAL A 286 15.60 0.74 0.83
CA VAL A 286 14.62 1.15 1.85
C VAL A 286 14.96 2.54 2.40
N ASP A 287 13.99 3.46 2.33
CA ASP A 287 14.02 4.70 3.14
C ASP A 287 13.30 4.45 4.46
N TRP A 288 14.06 4.38 5.55
CA TRP A 288 13.54 4.15 6.89
C TRP A 288 13.16 5.47 7.57
N ARG A 289 11.98 5.46 8.17
CA ARG A 289 11.53 6.47 9.12
C ARG A 289 11.22 5.81 10.46
N TYR A 290 11.62 6.49 11.54
CA TYR A 290 11.50 6.02 12.91
C TYR A 290 10.54 6.91 13.69
N TRP A 291 9.80 6.29 14.60
CA TRP A 291 8.99 6.96 15.62
C TRP A 291 9.29 6.34 16.98
N ALA A 292 9.40 7.16 18.01
CA ALA A 292 9.42 6.64 19.37
C ALA A 292 8.12 5.87 19.65
N LEU A 293 8.20 4.80 20.45
CA LEU A 293 7.03 3.93 20.69
C LEU A 293 5.81 4.70 21.18
N HIS A 294 6.01 5.60 22.14
CA HIS A 294 4.94 6.37 22.77
C HIS A 294 4.30 7.41 21.86
N ASP A 295 5.02 7.84 20.82
CA ASP A 295 4.48 8.75 19.81
C ASP A 295 3.71 7.98 18.72
N ALA A 296 4.14 6.75 18.43
CA ALA A 296 3.55 5.92 17.39
C ALA A 296 2.30 5.17 17.84
N LEU A 297 2.24 4.75 19.11
CA LEU A 297 1.29 3.74 19.59
C LEU A 297 0.63 4.14 20.92
N PRO A 298 -0.66 3.81 21.12
CA PRO A 298 -1.30 3.99 22.42
C PRO A 298 -0.63 3.15 23.51
N GLU A 299 -0.60 3.67 24.74
CA GLU A 299 0.05 3.01 25.89
C GLU A 299 -0.49 1.59 26.15
N GLY A 300 -1.80 1.39 25.99
CA GLY A 300 -2.42 0.07 26.13
C GLY A 300 -1.90 -0.96 25.12
N VAL A 301 -1.58 -0.53 23.90
CA VAL A 301 -1.02 -1.39 22.86
C VAL A 301 0.43 -1.75 23.19
N ILE A 302 1.23 -0.76 23.63
CA ILE A 302 2.62 -0.97 24.05
C ILE A 302 2.69 -2.00 25.19
N LYS A 303 1.87 -1.82 26.24
CA LYS A 303 1.82 -2.74 27.39
C LYS A 303 1.44 -4.16 26.98
N GLU A 304 0.46 -4.29 26.08
CA GLU A 304 0.00 -5.61 25.64
C GLU A 304 1.08 -6.37 24.87
N VAL A 305 1.84 -5.66 24.02
CA VAL A 305 2.92 -6.24 23.21
C VAL A 305 4.14 -6.57 24.05
N GLN A 306 4.47 -5.75 25.05
CA GLN A 306 5.50 -6.08 26.04
C GLN A 306 5.13 -7.32 26.86
N ARG A 307 3.84 -7.49 27.18
CA ARG A 307 3.35 -8.61 28.00
C ARG A 307 3.28 -9.93 27.23
N ARG A 308 2.77 -9.91 25.98
CA ARG A 308 2.55 -11.13 25.18
C ARG A 308 3.66 -11.43 24.18
N GLY A 309 4.59 -10.49 23.98
CA GLY A 309 5.49 -10.54 22.83
C GLY A 309 4.73 -10.34 21.52
N PHE A 310 5.28 -10.92 20.44
CA PHE A 310 4.64 -10.92 19.12
C PHE A 310 3.60 -12.05 18.94
N ASP A 311 3.24 -12.77 20.02
CA ASP A 311 2.21 -13.79 19.96
C ASP A 311 0.81 -13.14 20.01
N ASN A 312 0.01 -13.51 19.01
CA ASN A 312 -1.11 -12.70 18.54
C ASN A 312 -2.29 -12.58 19.52
N ILE A 313 -2.94 -11.41 19.52
CA ILE A 313 -4.30 -11.22 20.03
C ILE A 313 -5.24 -11.95 19.04
N GLY A 314 -5.74 -13.14 19.40
CA GLY A 314 -6.86 -13.76 18.67
C GLY A 314 -6.59 -14.99 17.81
N GLY A 315 -5.56 -15.79 18.11
CA GLY A 315 -5.49 -17.18 17.62
C GLY A 315 -4.92 -17.32 16.20
N GLY A 316 -3.60 -17.51 16.14
CA GLY A 316 -2.93 -18.14 15.00
C GLY A 316 -2.34 -17.17 13.97
N GLN A 317 -1.01 -17.11 13.99
CA GLN A 317 -0.08 -16.65 12.94
C GLN A 317 0.31 -15.16 12.98
N ASN A 318 1.60 -14.93 12.69
CA ASN A 318 2.38 -13.71 12.98
C ASN A 318 1.88 -12.48 12.20
N ASP A 319 1.10 -11.61 12.84
CA ASP A 319 0.77 -10.25 12.37
C ASP A 319 1.96 -9.27 12.37
N TRP A 320 3.20 -9.76 12.49
CA TRP A 320 4.31 -9.04 13.12
C TRP A 320 5.61 -8.97 12.32
N ALA A 321 5.83 -9.87 11.38
CA ALA A 321 7.02 -9.85 10.55
C ALA A 321 6.61 -9.39 9.15
N SER A 322 6.49 -8.08 8.95
CA SER A 322 6.66 -7.53 7.60
C SER A 322 8.14 -7.55 7.18
N ILE A 323 9.05 -8.18 7.95
CA ILE A 323 10.37 -8.53 7.47
C ILE A 323 10.22 -9.82 6.68
N PHE A 324 9.98 -9.72 5.38
CA PHE A 324 10.36 -10.81 4.50
C PHE A 324 11.87 -10.77 4.36
N ALA A 325 12.49 -11.86 4.83
CA ALA A 325 13.84 -12.27 4.52
C ALA A 325 13.93 -12.92 3.13
#